data_AF-A0A967R4G3-F1
#
_entry.id   AF-A0A967R4G3-F1
#
_cell.length_a   1.000
_cell.length_b   1.000
_cell.length_c   1.000
_cell.angle_alpha   90.00
_cell.angle_beta   90.00
_cell.angle_gamma   90.00
#
_symmetry.space_group_name_H-M   'P 1'
#
loop_
_entity.id
_entity.type
_entity.pdbx_description
1 polymer ?
#
loop_
_entity_poly.entity_id
_entity_poly.type
_entity_poly.pdbx_seq_one_letter_code
_entity_poly.pdbx_strand_id
1 'polypeptide(L)' 'MADDAVVLDLGGTEVRVTNPGKVFFPTRGETKLDLVEFYLAIGEPLMRAIGGRPLL' A
#
# COMPACT_ATOMS: atom_id res chain seq x y z
N MET A 1 15.08 1.40 14.71
CA MET A 1 15.17 2.79 14.20
C MET A 1 13.76 3.20 13.82
N ALA A 2 13.31 4.40 14.19
CA ALA A 2 11.97 4.84 13.81
C ALA A 2 11.98 5.02 12.29
N ASP A 3 11.22 4.18 11.60
CA ASP A 3 11.09 4.31 10.15
C ASP A 3 10.11 5.45 9.89
N ASP A 4 10.64 6.54 9.32
CA ASP A 4 9.87 7.76 9.10
C ASP A 4 8.71 7.47 8.14
N ALA A 5 7.58 8.14 8.39
CA ALA A 5 6.41 7.97 7.54
C ALA A 5 6.71 8.47 6.12
N VAL A 6 6.31 7.70 5.10
CA VAL A 6 6.37 8.11 3.69
C VAL A 6 5.02 8.70 3.29
N VAL A 7 5.03 9.77 2.49
CA VAL A 7 3.82 10.37 1.90
C VAL A 7 3.83 10.10 0.41
N LEU A 8 2.75 9.54 -0.11
CA LEU A 8 2.55 9.21 -1.52
C LEU A 8 1.44 10.08 -2.11
N ASP A 9 1.67 10.66 -3.29
CA ASP A 9 0.62 11.31 -4.09
C ASP A 9 -0.05 10.26 -4.99
N LEU A 10 -1.32 9.95 -4.71
CA LEU A 10 -2.12 8.97 -5.44
C LEU A 10 -3.24 9.66 -6.19
N GLY A 11 -2.94 10.19 -7.38
CA GLY A 11 -3.92 10.86 -8.22
C GLY A 11 -4.47 12.16 -7.62
N GLY A 12 -3.61 12.93 -6.94
CA GLY A 12 -3.96 14.19 -6.28
C GLY A 12 -4.40 14.01 -4.82
N THR A 13 -4.34 12.79 -4.29
CA THR A 13 -4.63 12.52 -2.86
C THR A 13 -3.34 12.14 -2.15
N GLU A 14 -2.94 12.95 -1.16
CA GLU A 14 -1.80 12.62 -0.31
C GLU A 14 -2.16 11.53 0.69
N VAL A 15 -1.43 10.42 0.66
CA VAL A 15 -1.61 9.27 1.55
C VAL A 15 -0.35 9.05 2.37
N ARG A 16 -0.48 9.10 3.70
CA ARG A 16 0.63 8.89 4.64
C ARG A 16 0.73 7.42 5.07
N VAL A 17 1.86 6.79 4.76
CA VAL A 17 2.23 5.43 5.15
C VAL A 17 3.23 5.48 6.32
N THR A 18 2.77 5.14 7.53
CA THR A 18 3.61 5.13 8.75
C THR A 18 4.40 3.84 8.91
N ASN A 19 5.57 3.80 9.56
CA ASN A 19 6.32 2.54 9.77
C ASN A 19 6.42 1.66 8.48
N PRO A 20 6.88 2.22 7.36
CA PRO A 20 6.82 1.58 6.04
C PRO A 20 7.58 0.25 6.00
N GLY A 21 8.71 0.15 6.70
CA GLY A 21 9.58 -1.02 6.79
C GLY A 21 9.13 -2.08 7.80
N LYS A 22 7.94 -1.95 8.40
CA LYS A 22 7.37 -3.05 9.19
C LYS A 22 7.17 -4.27 8.29
N VAL A 23 7.84 -5.37 8.60
CA VAL A 23 7.66 -6.65 7.91
C VAL A 23 6.24 -7.17 8.14
N PHE A 24 5.51 -7.40 7.05
CA PHE A 24 4.14 -7.95 7.06
C PHE A 24 4.14 -9.44 6.69
N PHE A 25 5.10 -9.88 5.88
CA PHE A 25 5.18 -11.25 5.38
C PHE A 25 6.52 -11.90 5.77
N PRO A 26 6.65 -12.47 7.00
CA PRO A 26 7.94 -12.87 7.55
C PRO A 26 8.70 -13.92 6.75
N THR A 27 8.00 -14.81 6.05
CA THR A 27 8.62 -15.88 5.25
C THR A 27 9.44 -15.35 4.08
N ARG A 28 9.03 -14.22 3.50
CA ARG A 28 9.62 -13.64 2.28
C ARG A 28 10.24 -12.27 2.53
N GLY A 29 9.91 -11.63 3.66
CA GLY A 29 10.50 -10.39 4.13
C GLY A 29 9.79 -9.12 3.65
N GLU A 30 8.68 -9.22 2.91
CA GLU A 30 8.01 -8.02 2.41
C GLU A 30 7.44 -7.16 3.55
N THR A 31 7.63 -5.86 3.36
CA THR A 31 7.27 -4.78 4.26
C THR A 31 5.88 -4.23 3.97
N LYS A 32 5.42 -3.30 4.82
CA LYS A 32 4.17 -2.60 4.58
C LYS A 32 4.24 -1.75 3.31
N LEU A 33 5.39 -1.13 3.02
CA LEU A 33 5.57 -0.36 1.80
C LEU A 33 5.49 -1.23 0.55
N ASP A 34 6.11 -2.41 0.58
CA ASP A 34 6.03 -3.38 -0.54
C ASP A 34 4.57 -3.77 -0.85
N LEU A 35 3.74 -3.95 0.18
CA LEU A 35 2.32 -4.24 0.00
C LEU A 35 1.56 -3.06 -0.63
N VAL A 36 1.88 -1.83 -0.23
CA VAL A 36 1.29 -0.62 -0.83
C VAL A 36 1.67 -0.53 -2.30
N GLU A 37 2.96 -0.67 -2.61
CA GLU A 37 3.48 -0.64 -3.99
C GLU A 37 2.86 -1.73 -4.86
N PHE A 38 2.66 -2.94 -4.32
CA PHE A 38 1.94 -4.00 -5.00
C PHE A 38 0.51 -3.57 -5.39
N TYR A 39 -0.26 -3.00 -4.46
CA TYR A 39 -1.61 -2.52 -4.77
C TYR A 39 -1.62 -1.39 -5.79
N LEU A 40 -0.61 -0.51 -5.78
CA LEU A 40 -0.47 0.53 -6.79
C LEU A 40 -0.20 -0.06 -8.18
N ALA A 41 0.67 -1.07 -8.27
CA ALA A 41 0.98 -1.75 -9.53
C ALA A 41 -0.24 -2.44 -10.16
N ILE A 42 -1.18 -2.94 -9.34
CA ILE A 42 -2.38 -3.64 -9.81
C ILE A 42 -3.67 -2.82 -9.67
N GLY A 43 -3.59 -1.54 -9.32
CA GLY A 43 -4.74 -0.74 -8.91
C GLY A 43 -5.86 -0.68 -9.95
N GLU A 44 -5.50 -0.44 -11.22
CA GLU A 44 -6.47 -0.33 -12.32
C GLU A 44 -7.25 -1.64 -12.59
N PRO A 45 -6.61 -2.81 -12.83
CA PRO A 45 -7.36 -4.06 -13.00
C PRO A 45 -8.10 -4.48 -11.74
N LEU A 46 -7.57 -4.20 -10.54
CA LEU A 46 -8.25 -4.49 -9.29
C LEU A 46 -9.56 -3.69 -9.19
N MET A 47 -9.52 -2.39 -9.47
CA MET A 47 -10.72 -1.54 -9.43
C MET A 47 -11.75 -1.90 -10.48
N ARG A 48 -11.34 -2.39 -11.66
CA ARG A 48 -12.30 -2.97 -12.62
C ARG A 48 -13.04 -4.19 -12.06
N ALA A 49 -12.40 -5.01 -11.23
CA ALA A 49 -12.98 -6.24 -10.72
C ALA A 49 -13.86 -6.04 -9.48
N ILE A 50 -13.47 -5.12 -8.58
CA ILE A 50 -14.13 -4.97 -7.27
C ILE A 50 -14.64 -3.55 -6.96
N GLY A 51 -14.41 -2.57 -7.85
CA GLY A 51 -14.82 -1.19 -7.66
C GLY A 51 -16.34 -1.04 -7.44
N GLY A 52 -16.72 -0.12 -6.54
CA GLY A 52 -18.12 0.14 -6.21
C GLY A 52 -18.80 -0.91 -5.32
N ARG A 53 -18.08 -1.96 -4.90
CA ARG A 53 -18.57 -2.96 -3.96
C ARG A 53 -18.16 -2.57 -2.53
N PRO A 54 -19.05 -2.70 -1.52
CA PRO A 54 -18.64 -2.54 -0.13
C PRO A 54 -17.54 -3.52 0.26
N LEU A 55 -16.49 -3.03 0.92
CA LEU A 55 -15.36 -3.80 1.45
C LEU A 55 -15.20 -3.50 2.96
N LEU A 56 -14.45 -4.35 3.66
CA LEU A 56 -14.21 -4.28 5.10
C LEU A 56 -13.13 -3.26 5.48
#